data_AF-Q9UE54-F1
#
_entry.id   AF-Q9UE54-F1
#
_cell.length_a   1.000
_cell.length_b   1.000
_cell.length_c   1.000
_cell.angle_alpha   90.00
_cell.angle_beta   90.00
_cell.angle_gamma   90.00
#
_symmetry.space_group_name_H-M   'P 1'
#
loop_
_entity.id
_entity.type
_entity.pdbx_description
1 polymer ?
#
loop_
_entity_poly.entity_id
_entity_poly.type
_entity_poly.pdbx_seq_one_letter_code
_entity_poly.pdbx_strand_id
1 'polypeptide(L)'
;RVAEGTQVLELPFKGDDITMVLILPKPEKSLAKVEKELTPEVLQEWLDELEEMMLVVHMPRFRIEDGFSLKEQLQDMGLVDLFSPEKSKLP
;
A
#
# COMPACT_ATOMS: atom_id res chain seq x y z
N ARG A 1 -10.41 -12.41 -0.74
CA ARG A 1 -9.83 -13.61 -1.43
C ARG A 1 -8.45 -13.98 -0.84
N VAL A 2 -7.89 -15.17 -1.13
CA VAL A 2 -6.48 -15.51 -0.85
C VAL A 2 -5.68 -15.48 -2.17
N ALA A 3 -4.85 -14.46 -2.38
CA ALA A 3 -3.90 -14.39 -3.50
C ALA A 3 -2.50 -14.75 -2.96
N GLU A 4 -1.87 -15.80 -3.52
CA GLU A 4 -0.47 -16.19 -3.22
C GLU A 4 -0.06 -16.15 -1.73
N GLY A 5 -0.89 -16.72 -0.85
CA GLY A 5 -0.62 -16.73 0.59
C GLY A 5 -0.89 -15.40 1.30
N THR A 6 -1.72 -14.53 0.70
CA THR A 6 -2.11 -13.22 1.22
C THR A 6 -3.63 -13.10 1.13
N GLN A 7 -4.27 -12.52 2.12
CA GLN A 7 -5.70 -12.21 2.11
C GLN A 7 -5.90 -10.75 1.72
N VAL A 8 -6.78 -10.50 0.75
CA VAL A 8 -7.17 -9.16 0.32
C VAL A 8 -8.66 -8.95 0.59
N LEU A 9 -8.98 -7.80 1.19
CA LEU A 9 -10.32 -7.37 1.55
C LEU A 9 -10.48 -5.90 1.17
N GLU A 10 -11.59 -5.57 0.52
CA GLU A 10 -12.00 -4.19 0.27
C GLU A 10 -13.20 -3.83 1.16
N LEU A 11 -13.16 -2.65 1.77
CA LEU A 11 -14.20 -2.13 2.64
C LEU A 11 -14.60 -0.73 2.15
N PRO A 12 -15.79 -0.55 1.54
CA PRO A 12 -16.25 0.76 1.10
C PRO A 12 -16.61 1.67 2.27
N PHE A 13 -16.28 2.96 2.14
CA PHE A 13 -16.77 3.99 3.05
C PHE A 13 -18.12 4.53 2.61
N LYS A 14 -18.74 5.34 3.47
CA LYS A 14 -20.03 5.97 3.18
C LYS A 14 -19.96 6.79 1.89
N GLY A 15 -20.83 6.46 0.94
CA GLY A 15 -20.93 7.15 -0.35
C GLY A 15 -20.18 6.45 -1.48
N ASP A 16 -19.48 5.33 -1.20
CA ASP A 16 -18.81 4.45 -2.17
C ASP A 16 -17.73 5.12 -3.05
N ASP A 17 -17.40 6.39 -2.79
CA ASP A 17 -16.35 7.14 -3.50
C ASP A 17 -14.93 6.73 -3.08
N ILE A 18 -14.77 6.17 -1.88
CA ILE A 18 -13.49 5.76 -1.30
C ILE A 18 -13.66 4.40 -0.63
N THR A 19 -12.69 3.51 -0.85
CA THR A 19 -12.61 2.20 -0.19
C THR A 19 -11.30 2.06 0.59
N MET A 20 -11.31 1.22 1.62
CA MET A 20 -10.12 0.77 2.32
C MET A 20 -9.77 -0.64 1.86
N VAL A 21 -8.59 -0.80 1.28
CA VAL A 21 -8.05 -2.11 0.91
C VAL A 21 -7.12 -2.60 2.02
N LEU A 22 -7.43 -3.76 2.58
CA LEU A 22 -6.65 -4.43 3.60
C LEU A 22 -5.94 -5.65 3.01
N ILE A 23 -4.62 -5.66 3.12
CA ILE A 23 -3.75 -6.74 2.67
C ILE A 23 -3.17 -7.42 3.92
N LEU A 24 -3.60 -8.65 4.18
CA LEU A 24 -3.20 -9.43 5.34
C LEU A 24 -2.40 -10.66 4.90
N PRO A 25 -1.07 -10.71 5.07
CA PRO A 25 -0.31 -11.91 4.77
C PRO A 25 -0.74 -13.09 5.67
N LYS A 26 -0.72 -14.30 5.12
CA LYS A 26 -0.84 -15.52 5.95
C LYS A 26 0.38 -15.70 6.85
N PRO A 27 0.30 -16.46 7.95
CA PRO A 27 1.39 -16.63 8.91
C PRO A 27 2.73 -17.08 8.30
N GLU A 28 2.69 -17.77 7.16
CA GLU A 28 3.88 -18.27 6.46
C GLU A 28 4.60 -17.21 5.59
N LYS A 29 3.95 -16.07 5.33
CA LYS A 29 4.47 -14.98 4.50
C LYS A 29 4.67 -13.73 5.37
N SER A 30 5.83 -13.09 5.28
CA SER A 30 6.08 -11.84 6.00
C SER A 30 5.54 -10.65 5.20
N LEU A 31 5.15 -9.57 5.91
CA LEU A 31 4.70 -8.33 5.26
C LEU A 31 5.79 -7.77 4.33
N ALA A 32 7.06 -7.79 4.75
CA ALA A 32 8.19 -7.35 3.92
C ALA A 32 8.37 -8.14 2.60
N LYS A 33 7.89 -9.39 2.52
CA LYS A 33 7.87 -10.13 1.25
C LYS A 33 6.74 -9.64 0.36
N VAL A 34 5.55 -9.44 0.93
CA VAL A 34 4.40 -8.88 0.22
C VAL A 34 4.75 -7.50 -0.33
N GLU A 35 5.36 -6.61 0.45
CA GLU A 35 5.76 -5.26 0.03
C GLU A 35 6.73 -5.25 -1.16
N LYS A 36 7.59 -6.27 -1.29
CA LYS A 36 8.54 -6.40 -2.42
C LYS A 36 7.89 -6.93 -3.69
N GLU A 37 6.87 -7.76 -3.55
CA GLU A 37 6.11 -8.35 -4.66
C GLU A 37 4.96 -7.44 -5.11
N LEU A 38 4.55 -6.49 -4.26
CA LEU A 38 3.46 -5.58 -4.54
C LEU A 38 3.86 -4.57 -5.61
N THR A 39 3.29 -4.73 -6.80
CA THR A 39 3.35 -3.74 -7.88
C THR A 39 1.94 -3.20 -8.16
N PRO A 40 1.81 -2.07 -8.86
CA PRO A 40 0.50 -1.54 -9.26
C PRO A 40 -0.33 -2.56 -10.06
N GLU A 41 0.32 -3.35 -10.92
CA GLU A 41 -0.33 -4.36 -11.75
C GLU A 41 -0.84 -5.52 -10.90
N VAL A 42 -0.02 -6.02 -9.96
CA VAL A 42 -0.42 -7.08 -9.02
C VAL A 42 -1.56 -6.61 -8.13
N LEU A 43 -1.52 -5.36 -7.67
CA LEU A 43 -2.60 -4.78 -6.87
C LEU A 43 -3.90 -4.70 -7.67
N GLN A 44 -3.85 -4.24 -8.93
CA GLN A 44 -5.03 -4.19 -9.80
C GLN A 44 -5.61 -5.58 -10.03
N GLU A 45 -4.77 -6.58 -10.34
CA GLU A 45 -5.20 -7.97 -10.49
C GLU A 45 -5.92 -8.48 -9.23
N TRP A 46 -5.39 -8.19 -8.04
CA TRP A 46 -6.05 -8.60 -6.80
C TRP A 46 -7.39 -7.92 -6.56
N LEU A 47 -7.54 -6.66 -6.97
CA LEU A 47 -8.79 -5.90 -6.85
C LEU A 47 -9.84 -6.38 -7.84
N ASP A 48 -9.44 -6.65 -9.09
CA ASP A 48 -10.33 -7.13 -10.15
C ASP A 48 -10.88 -8.54 -9.84
N GLU A 49 -10.13 -9.36 -9.08
CA GLU A 49 -10.55 -10.68 -8.62
C GLU A 49 -11.37 -10.67 -7.31
N LEU A 50 -11.71 -9.49 -6.75
CA LEU A 50 -12.55 -9.42 -5.55
C LEU A 50 -14.01 -9.71 -5.90
N GLU A 51 -14.66 -10.46 -5.00
CA GLU A 51 -16.07 -10.77 -5.09
C GLU A 51 -16.77 -10.36 -3.79
N GLU A 52 -17.99 -9.84 -3.92
CA GLU A 52 -18.84 -9.55 -2.76
C GLU A 52 -19.23 -10.85 -2.06
N MET A 53 -18.84 -10.97 -0.79
CA MET A 53 -19.15 -12.14 0.02
C MET A 53 -19.36 -11.77 1.49
N MET A 54 -20.23 -12.53 2.17
CA MET A 54 -20.45 -12.38 3.61
C MET A 54 -19.21 -12.86 4.37
N LEU A 55 -18.60 -11.96 5.14
CA LEU A 55 -17.37 -12.22 5.89
C LEU A 55 -17.50 -11.81 7.36
N VAL A 56 -16.88 -12.57 8.25
CA VAL A 56 -16.69 -12.20 9.65
C VAL A 56 -15.33 -11.53 9.78
N VAL A 57 -15.34 -10.21 9.96
CA VAL A 57 -14.11 -9.40 10.02
C VAL A 57 -13.77 -9.07 11.48
N HIS A 58 -12.56 -9.46 11.89
CA HIS A 58 -11.99 -9.08 13.18
C HIS A 58 -10.89 -8.04 12.93
N MET A 59 -11.20 -6.77 13.16
CA MET A 59 -10.26 -5.66 12.94
C MET A 59 -10.00 -4.89 14.24
N PRO A 60 -8.74 -4.69 14.65
CA PRO A 60 -8.43 -3.82 15.77
C PRO A 60 -8.75 -2.36 15.41
N ARG A 61 -9.23 -1.59 16.39
CA ARG A 61 -9.29 -0.13 16.25
C ARG A 61 -7.92 0.43 16.61
N PHE A 62 -7.31 1.17 15.69
CA PHE A 62 -6.01 1.78 15.89
C PHE A 62 -5.99 3.21 15.37
N ARG A 63 -5.02 3.98 15.85
CA ARG A 63 -4.63 5.29 15.34
C ARG A 63 -3.12 5.25 15.15
N ILE A 64 -2.66 5.60 13.96
CA ILE A 64 -1.24 5.66 13.61
C ILE A 64 -0.97 7.08 13.12
N GLU A 65 0.12 7.67 13.59
CA GLU A 65 0.65 8.95 13.14
C GLU A 65 2.13 8.75 12.87
N ASP A 66 2.61 9.21 11.72
CA ASP A 66 4.00 9.08 11.32
C ASP A 66 4.48 10.37 10.63
N GLY A 67 5.77 10.65 10.78
CA GLY A 67 6.44 11.83 10.24
C GLY A 67 7.83 11.45 9.73
N PHE A 68 7.97 11.35 8.42
CA PHE A 68 9.23 11.00 7.76
C PHE A 68 9.61 12.02 6.69
N SER A 69 10.91 12.18 6.49
CA SER A 69 11.45 12.97 5.38
C SER A 69 11.47 12.13 4.12
N LEU A 70 10.88 12.62 3.04
CA LEU A 70 10.93 11.97 1.72
C LEU A 70 12.23 12.23 0.97
N LYS A 71 13.13 13.07 1.50
CA LYS A 71 14.32 13.54 0.79
C LYS A 71 15.18 12.37 0.30
N GLU A 72 15.54 11.45 1.20
CA GLU A 72 16.45 10.35 0.89
C GLU A 72 15.81 9.40 -0.13
N GLN A 73 14.54 9.02 0.07
CA GLN A 73 13.81 8.13 -0.83
C GLN A 73 13.65 8.73 -2.23
N LEU A 74 13.34 10.02 -2.32
CA LEU A 74 13.24 10.71 -3.62
C LEU A 74 14.61 10.81 -4.31
N GLN A 75 15.69 11.02 -3.56
CA GLN A 75 17.05 10.99 -4.11
C GLN A 75 17.39 9.60 -4.66
N ASP A 76 17.05 8.53 -3.94
CA ASP A 76 17.24 7.15 -4.39
C ASP A 76 16.40 6.81 -5.64
N MET A 77 15.22 7.43 -5.78
CA MET A 77 14.40 7.37 -7.00
C MET A 77 14.95 8.21 -8.18
N GLY A 78 16.05 8.95 -7.97
CA GLY A 78 16.74 9.71 -9.01
C GLY A 78 16.54 11.22 -8.96
N LEU A 79 15.73 11.74 -8.02
CA LEU A 79 15.48 13.17 -7.85
C LEU A 79 16.63 13.85 -7.07
N VAL A 80 17.86 13.76 -7.57
CA VAL A 80 19.06 14.19 -6.82
C VAL A 80 19.30 15.69 -6.92
N ASP A 81 19.14 16.27 -8.11
CA ASP A 81 19.51 17.67 -8.38
C ASP A 81 18.64 18.67 -7.60
N LEU A 82 17.35 18.36 -7.41
CA LEU A 82 16.43 19.20 -6.64
C LEU A 82 16.94 19.50 -5.23
N PHE A 83 17.58 18.52 -4.60
CA PHE A 83 18.08 18.60 -3.23
C PHE A 83 19.56 19.00 -3.13
N SER A 84 20.22 19.29 -4.27
CA SER A 84 21.60 19.76 -4.32
C SER A 84 21.65 21.29 -4.40
N PRO A 85 22.28 21.98 -3.43
CA PRO A 85 22.38 23.46 -3.46
C PRO A 85 23.04 24.02 -4.72
N GLU A 86 23.93 23.25 -5.36
CA GLU A 86 24.70 23.69 -6.54
C GLU A 86 23.98 23.39 -7.86
N LYS A 87 23.19 22.31 -7.91
CA LYS A 87 22.54 21.82 -9.15
C LYS A 87 21.06 22.15 -9.24
N SER A 88 20.44 22.49 -8.10
CA SER A 88 19.01 22.80 -8.06
C SER A 88 18.69 24.05 -8.88
N LYS A 89 17.71 23.92 -9.76
CA LYS A 89 17.19 25.00 -10.61
C LYS A 89 15.74 25.26 -10.23
N LEU A 90 15.54 25.74 -9.02
CA LEU A 90 14.25 26.22 -8.56
C LEU A 90 14.03 27.65 -9.10
N PRO A 91 12.80 28.00 -9.53
CA PRO A 91 12.45 29.35 -9.95
C PRO A 91 12.56 30.37 -8.81
#